data_AF-A0A1Q9Y3W1-F1
#
_entry.id   AF-A0A1Q9Y3W1-F1
#
_cell.length_a   1.000
_cell.length_b   1.000
_cell.length_c   1.000
_cell.angle_alpha   90.00
_cell.angle_beta   90.00
_cell.angle_gamma   90.00
#
_symmetry.space_group_name_H-M   'P 1'
#
loop_
_entity.id
_entity.type
_entity.pdbx_description
1 polymer ?
#
loop_
_entity_poly.entity_id
_entity_poly.type
_entity_poly.pdbx_seq_one_letter_code
_entity_poly.pdbx_strand_id
1 'polypeptide(L)'
;MLTWLQRDSLTFPPLDKALREPNGLLAAGGDLRAERLIAAYRHGCFPWYQDGQPLLWWSPDPRTVLFPSELHVSRSLRKVIRQGYFQVTFDQAFTDVIRACAAPRDYADGTWITTPMQQAYIDLHERGVAHSVEVWQDQQLVGGLYGLAMGRLFFGESMFSRADNASKVGFTSLVEQLQAWQFELIDCQMPTQHLHSLGARAISRQAFAGYLERFLDQPSLADWHGAGDR
;
A
#
# COMPACT_ATOMS: atom_id res chain seq x y z
N MET A 1 15.11 -24.04 1.80
CA MET A 1 15.91 -23.40 0.73
C MET A 1 15.03 -22.37 0.07
N LEU A 2 15.52 -21.14 -0.09
CA LEU A 2 14.75 -20.04 -0.68
C LEU A 2 14.65 -20.21 -2.20
N THR A 3 13.47 -20.05 -2.78
CA THR A 3 13.27 -20.14 -4.23
C THR A 3 13.80 -18.88 -4.91
N TRP A 4 14.60 -19.07 -5.97
CA TRP A 4 15.02 -17.99 -6.86
C TRP A 4 14.11 -17.93 -8.09
N LEU A 5 13.48 -16.77 -8.31
CA LEU A 5 12.55 -16.56 -9.42
C LEU A 5 13.33 -16.34 -10.71
N GLN A 6 12.87 -17.03 -11.77
CA GLN A 6 13.35 -16.84 -13.13
C GLN A 6 12.68 -15.61 -13.76
N ARG A 7 13.40 -14.91 -14.64
CA ARG A 7 12.88 -13.70 -15.30
C ARG A 7 11.79 -13.99 -16.34
N ASP A 8 11.78 -15.16 -16.94
CA ASP A 8 10.81 -15.59 -17.95
C ASP A 8 9.50 -16.17 -17.38
N SER A 9 9.41 -16.33 -16.07
CA SER A 9 8.22 -16.85 -15.38
C SER A 9 7.69 -15.88 -14.33
N LEU A 10 6.37 -15.69 -14.28
CA LEU A 10 5.68 -14.87 -13.27
C LEU A 10 5.20 -15.70 -12.06
N THR A 11 5.48 -17.01 -12.03
CA THR A 11 4.99 -17.91 -10.99
C THR A 11 5.76 -17.71 -9.68
N PHE A 12 5.01 -17.57 -8.59
CA PHE A 12 5.55 -17.55 -7.22
C PHE A 12 5.41 -18.92 -6.55
N PRO A 13 6.33 -19.29 -5.63
CA PRO A 13 6.20 -20.53 -4.87
C PRO A 13 4.98 -20.47 -3.93
N PRO A 14 4.40 -21.62 -3.54
CA PRO A 14 3.28 -21.67 -2.60
C PRO A 14 3.56 -20.89 -1.30
N LEU A 15 2.55 -20.21 -0.77
CA LEU A 15 2.70 -19.31 0.40
C LEU A 15 3.19 -20.04 1.67
N ASP A 16 2.93 -21.34 1.80
CA ASP A 16 3.39 -22.17 2.92
C ASP A 16 4.92 -22.41 2.93
N LYS A 17 5.61 -22.07 1.82
CA LYS A 17 7.07 -22.10 1.72
C LYS A 17 7.75 -20.87 2.31
N ALA A 18 7.01 -19.81 2.62
CA ALA A 18 7.63 -18.62 3.21
C ALA A 18 8.21 -18.94 4.59
N LEU A 19 9.41 -18.42 4.84
CA LEU A 19 10.16 -18.69 6.06
C LEU A 19 9.42 -18.14 7.29
N ARG A 20 9.60 -18.83 8.43
CA ARG A 20 9.20 -18.29 9.74
C ARG A 20 10.18 -17.22 10.22
N GLU A 21 11.46 -17.42 9.92
CA GLU A 21 12.52 -16.46 10.21
C GLU A 21 13.49 -16.35 9.02
N PRO A 22 13.69 -15.14 8.45
CA PRO A 22 12.92 -13.93 8.71
C PRO A 22 11.45 -14.09 8.26
N ASN A 23 10.50 -13.60 9.07
CA ASN A 23 9.07 -13.85 8.88
C ASN A 23 8.58 -13.41 7.49
N GLY A 24 8.09 -14.38 6.73
CA GLY A 24 7.42 -14.16 5.45
C GLY A 24 8.32 -14.16 4.24
N LEU A 25 9.65 -14.28 4.38
CA LEU A 25 10.54 -14.33 3.20
C LEU A 25 10.19 -15.55 2.33
N LEU A 26 9.73 -15.30 1.11
CA LEU A 26 9.14 -16.31 0.22
C LEU A 26 10.05 -16.67 -0.95
N ALA A 27 10.63 -15.67 -1.61
CA ALA A 27 11.47 -15.86 -2.79
C ALA A 27 12.49 -14.72 -2.96
N ALA A 28 13.49 -14.95 -3.81
CA ALA A 28 14.47 -13.95 -4.22
C ALA A 28 14.57 -13.87 -5.76
N GLY A 29 15.07 -12.75 -6.28
CA GLY A 29 15.33 -12.57 -7.71
C GLY A 29 14.11 -12.14 -8.54
N GLY A 30 14.13 -12.44 -9.84
CA GLY A 30 13.16 -11.94 -10.81
C GLY A 30 13.49 -10.53 -11.32
N ASP A 31 12.46 -9.69 -11.40
CA ASP A 31 12.50 -8.30 -11.90
C ASP A 31 11.37 -7.47 -11.25
N LEU A 32 11.26 -6.18 -11.58
CA LEU A 32 10.20 -5.29 -11.10
C LEU A 32 9.23 -4.89 -12.22
N ARG A 33 9.07 -5.73 -13.24
CA ARG A 33 8.10 -5.44 -14.31
C ARG A 33 6.68 -5.44 -13.73
N ALA A 34 5.81 -4.58 -14.26
CA ALA A 34 4.44 -4.44 -13.81
C ALA A 34 3.70 -5.80 -13.74
N GLU A 35 3.89 -6.67 -14.74
CA GLU A 35 3.24 -7.99 -14.79
C GLU A 35 3.64 -8.88 -13.61
N ARG A 36 4.91 -8.81 -13.18
CA ARG A 36 5.38 -9.57 -12.02
C ARG A 36 4.88 -8.98 -10.71
N LEU A 37 4.87 -7.66 -10.58
CA LEU A 37 4.33 -6.99 -9.39
C LEU A 37 2.86 -7.33 -9.22
N ILE A 38 2.06 -7.21 -10.28
CA ILE A 38 0.65 -7.62 -10.26
C ILE A 38 0.52 -9.10 -9.87
N ALA A 39 1.32 -10.00 -10.47
CA ALA A 39 1.30 -11.41 -10.09
C ALA A 39 1.67 -11.65 -8.62
N ALA A 40 2.62 -10.88 -8.07
CA ALA A 40 3.02 -10.96 -6.67
C ALA A 40 1.88 -10.58 -5.73
N TYR A 41 1.27 -9.41 -5.94
CA TYR A 41 0.17 -8.95 -5.09
C TYR A 41 -1.04 -9.87 -5.20
N ARG A 42 -1.35 -10.38 -6.40
CA ARG A 42 -2.42 -11.37 -6.60
C ARG A 42 -2.12 -12.68 -5.86
N HIS A 43 -0.85 -13.05 -5.74
CA HIS A 43 -0.40 -14.22 -4.96
C HIS A 43 -0.32 -13.96 -3.45
N GLY A 44 -0.42 -12.69 -3.01
CA GLY A 44 -0.31 -12.31 -1.60
C GLY A 44 1.11 -12.04 -1.13
N CYS A 45 2.02 -11.72 -2.04
CA CYS A 45 3.37 -11.27 -1.73
C CYS A 45 3.68 -9.87 -2.28
N PHE A 46 4.69 -9.23 -1.70
CA PHE A 46 5.14 -7.90 -2.08
C PHE A 46 6.68 -7.83 -2.09
N PRO A 47 7.27 -6.98 -2.94
CA PRO A 47 8.71 -6.76 -2.95
C PRO A 47 9.14 -5.90 -1.76
N TRP A 48 10.21 -6.29 -1.07
CA TRP A 48 10.83 -5.43 -0.06
C TRP A 48 12.31 -5.79 0.11
N TYR A 49 13.20 -4.87 -0.25
CA TYR A 49 14.65 -5.08 -0.23
C TYR A 49 15.39 -3.76 -0.02
N GLN A 50 16.68 -3.84 0.29
CA GLN A 50 17.58 -2.69 0.43
C GLN A 50 18.60 -2.66 -0.70
N ASP A 51 19.24 -1.51 -0.92
CA ASP A 51 20.36 -1.40 -1.84
C ASP A 51 21.47 -2.40 -1.49
N GLY A 52 21.97 -3.09 -2.51
CA GLY A 52 22.93 -4.19 -2.37
C GLY A 52 22.31 -5.56 -2.07
N GLN A 53 21.01 -5.64 -1.78
CA GLN A 53 20.29 -6.92 -1.69
C GLN A 53 19.71 -7.32 -3.05
N PRO A 54 19.53 -8.62 -3.33
CA PRO A 54 18.68 -9.04 -4.43
C PRO A 54 17.23 -8.61 -4.15
N LEU A 55 16.38 -8.61 -5.19
CA LEU A 55 14.93 -8.49 -4.98
C LEU A 55 14.45 -9.59 -4.05
N LEU A 56 13.73 -9.24 -2.99
CA LEU A 56 13.16 -10.18 -2.03
C LEU A 56 11.64 -10.01 -2.01
N TRP A 57 10.93 -11.12 -1.92
CA TRP A 57 9.48 -11.18 -1.96
C TRP A 57 8.94 -11.77 -0.66
N TRP A 58 7.97 -11.10 -0.06
CA TRP A 58 7.53 -11.36 1.31
C TRP A 58 6.03 -11.66 1.40
N SER A 59 5.66 -12.59 2.27
CA SER A 59 4.29 -12.87 2.67
C SER A 59 4.26 -13.26 4.17
N PRO A 60 4.27 -12.26 5.08
CA PRO A 60 4.37 -12.48 6.52
C PRO A 60 3.13 -13.17 7.09
N ASP A 61 3.33 -13.79 8.26
CA ASP A 61 2.27 -14.42 9.04
C ASP A 61 2.48 -14.13 10.55
N PRO A 62 1.57 -13.40 11.21
CA PRO A 62 0.32 -12.87 10.66
C PRO A 62 0.54 -11.73 9.64
N ARG A 63 -0.50 -11.43 8.85
CA ARG A 63 -0.59 -10.30 7.93
C ARG A 63 -1.40 -9.17 8.56
N THR A 64 -0.91 -7.93 8.50
CA THR A 64 -1.65 -6.76 9.03
C THR A 64 -2.61 -6.21 7.99
N VAL A 65 -3.86 -6.02 8.37
CA VAL A 65 -4.93 -5.54 7.49
C VAL A 65 -5.81 -4.51 8.21
N LEU A 66 -6.55 -3.72 7.44
CA LEU A 66 -7.64 -2.88 7.93
C LEU A 66 -8.91 -3.16 7.13
N PHE A 67 -10.00 -3.41 7.83
CA PHE A 67 -11.33 -3.48 7.22
C PHE A 67 -11.89 -2.07 7.17
N PRO A 68 -12.35 -1.56 6.02
CA PRO A 68 -12.84 -0.17 5.95
C PRO A 68 -13.94 0.15 6.98
N SER A 69 -14.82 -0.81 7.26
CA SER A 69 -15.87 -0.70 8.29
C SER A 69 -15.36 -0.65 9.74
N GLU A 70 -14.11 -1.06 9.98
CA GLU A 70 -13.46 -1.07 11.31
C GLU A 70 -12.60 0.19 11.55
N LEU A 71 -12.61 1.17 10.63
CA LEU A 71 -11.82 2.39 10.75
C LEU A 71 -12.13 3.15 12.05
N HIS A 72 -11.09 3.33 12.87
CA HIS A 72 -11.16 4.13 14.08
C HIS A 72 -10.63 5.56 13.85
N VAL A 73 -11.55 6.53 13.78
CA VAL A 73 -11.18 7.95 13.72
C VAL A 73 -11.36 8.59 15.09
N SER A 74 -10.25 8.95 15.73
CA SER A 74 -10.25 9.59 17.06
C SER A 74 -10.99 10.93 17.05
N ARG A 75 -11.46 11.37 18.22
CA ARG A 75 -12.19 12.65 18.35
C ARG A 75 -11.35 13.86 17.90
N SER A 76 -10.06 13.85 18.20
CA SER A 76 -9.14 14.92 17.80
C SER A 76 -8.92 14.94 16.28
N LEU A 77 -8.77 13.76 15.65
CA LEU A 77 -8.63 13.67 14.21
C LEU A 77 -9.91 14.11 13.47
N ARG A 78 -11.09 13.70 13.96
CA ARG A 78 -12.38 14.17 13.41
C ARG A 78 -12.51 15.69 13.50
N LYS A 79 -11.97 16.32 14.54
CA LYS A 79 -11.95 17.79 14.66
C LYS A 79 -11.06 18.41 13.59
N VAL A 80 -9.85 17.87 13.37
CA VAL A 80 -8.92 18.34 12.33
C VAL A 80 -9.54 18.24 10.95
N ILE A 81 -10.13 17.09 10.59
CA ILE A 81 -10.78 16.88 9.29
C ILE A 81 -11.90 17.92 9.08
N ARG A 82 -12.75 18.14 10.09
CA ARG A 82 -13.86 19.10 10.01
C ARG A 82 -13.43 20.55 9.83
N GLN A 83 -12.20 20.91 10.23
CA GLN A 83 -11.71 22.28 10.07
C GLN A 83 -11.43 22.62 8.60
N GLY A 84 -11.27 21.61 7.72
CA GLY A 84 -11.09 21.84 6.29
C GLY A 84 -9.77 22.51 5.90
N TYR A 85 -8.74 22.41 6.76
CA TYR A 85 -7.42 22.99 6.46
C TYR A 85 -6.63 22.19 5.43
N PHE A 86 -6.97 20.92 5.23
CA PHE A 86 -6.37 20.06 4.24
C PHE A 86 -7.33 19.83 3.10
N GLN A 87 -6.85 19.95 1.87
CA GLN A 87 -7.51 19.44 0.68
C GLN A 87 -6.95 18.06 0.38
N VAL A 88 -7.81 17.08 0.13
CA VAL A 88 -7.41 15.72 -0.24
C VAL A 88 -7.76 15.49 -1.70
N THR A 89 -6.82 14.97 -2.48
CA THR A 89 -7.05 14.57 -3.87
C THR A 89 -6.60 13.14 -4.10
N PHE A 90 -7.01 12.58 -5.23
CA PHE A 90 -6.64 11.23 -5.66
C PHE A 90 -6.02 11.32 -7.05
N ASP A 91 -4.94 10.56 -7.27
CA ASP A 91 -4.26 10.41 -8.56
C ASP A 91 -3.86 11.72 -9.26
N GLN A 92 -3.70 12.83 -8.53
CA GLN A 92 -3.29 14.11 -9.13
C GLN A 92 -1.77 14.29 -9.16
N ALA A 93 -1.04 13.64 -8.24
CA ALA A 93 0.41 13.82 -8.13
C ALA A 93 1.15 12.55 -7.67
N PHE A 94 0.81 11.38 -8.26
CA PHE A 94 1.39 10.08 -7.89
C PHE A 94 2.92 10.10 -7.83
N THR A 95 3.56 10.65 -8.85
CA THR A 95 5.03 10.75 -8.94
C THR A 95 5.62 11.57 -7.78
N ASP A 96 4.95 12.64 -7.35
CA ASP A 96 5.43 13.47 -6.24
C ASP A 96 5.21 12.78 -4.88
N VAL A 97 4.10 12.04 -4.74
CA VAL A 97 3.81 11.22 -3.56
C VAL A 97 4.87 10.14 -3.38
N ILE A 98 5.17 9.35 -4.41
CA ILE A 98 6.16 8.27 -4.27
C ILE A 98 7.58 8.80 -4.02
N ARG A 99 7.95 9.94 -4.64
CA ARG A 99 9.22 10.63 -4.35
C ARG A 99 9.29 11.13 -2.91
N ALA A 100 8.19 11.68 -2.39
CA ALA A 100 8.12 12.13 -1.00
C ALA A 100 8.17 10.96 -0.01
N CYS A 101 7.56 9.82 -0.35
CA CYS A 101 7.71 8.58 0.42
C CYS A 101 9.14 8.03 0.41
N ALA A 102 9.86 8.20 -0.70
CA ALA A 102 11.23 7.72 -0.86
C ALA A 102 12.29 8.57 -0.14
N ALA A 103 11.96 9.83 0.16
CA ALA A 103 12.88 10.78 0.79
C ALA A 103 13.42 10.26 2.13
N PRO A 104 14.67 10.60 2.49
CA PRO A 104 15.24 10.26 3.79
C PRO A 104 14.34 10.72 4.93
N ARG A 105 14.31 9.96 6.01
CA ARG A 105 13.57 10.31 7.22
C ARG A 105 14.58 10.72 8.29
N ASP A 106 14.20 11.59 9.21
CA ASP A 106 15.11 12.09 10.26
C ASP A 106 15.78 10.98 11.11
N TYR A 107 15.23 9.76 11.07
CA TYR A 107 15.70 8.58 11.79
C TYR A 107 16.31 7.48 10.90
N ALA A 108 16.42 7.68 9.58
CA ALA A 108 16.97 6.68 8.66
C ALA A 108 17.62 7.33 7.43
N ASP A 109 18.83 6.88 7.10
CA ASP A 109 19.62 7.35 5.95
C ASP A 109 18.96 7.10 4.58
N GLY A 110 17.90 6.27 4.52
CA GLY A 110 17.16 5.99 3.30
C GLY A 110 15.93 5.11 3.54
N THR A 111 15.14 4.93 2.49
CA THR A 111 13.97 4.03 2.47
C THR A 111 14.22 2.85 1.53
N TRP A 112 13.40 1.81 1.61
CA TRP A 112 13.41 0.69 0.65
C TRP A 112 12.90 1.09 -0.76
N ILE A 113 12.44 2.33 -0.93
CA ILE A 113 11.84 2.85 -2.16
C ILE A 113 12.96 3.42 -3.06
N THR A 114 13.79 2.50 -3.54
CA THR A 114 14.88 2.78 -4.48
C THR A 114 14.37 3.35 -5.81
N THR A 115 15.24 3.95 -6.63
CA THR A 115 14.84 4.47 -7.96
C THR A 115 14.16 3.42 -8.84
N PRO A 116 14.63 2.15 -8.92
CA PRO A 116 13.92 1.10 -9.65
C PRO A 116 12.51 0.83 -9.11
N MET A 117 12.30 0.88 -7.79
CA MET A 117 10.98 0.74 -7.19
C MET A 117 10.08 1.91 -7.57
N GLN A 118 10.58 3.15 -7.51
CA GLN A 118 9.79 4.31 -7.92
C GLN A 118 9.31 4.16 -9.37
N GLN A 119 10.20 3.81 -10.29
CA GLN A 119 9.85 3.65 -11.70
C GLN A 119 8.82 2.54 -11.94
N ALA A 120 8.94 1.42 -11.20
CA ALA A 120 8.02 0.30 -11.34
C ALA A 120 6.59 0.64 -10.88
N TYR A 121 6.44 1.41 -9.80
CA TYR A 121 5.12 1.83 -9.33
C TYR A 121 4.54 2.98 -10.15
N ILE A 122 5.38 3.83 -10.74
CA ILE A 122 4.94 4.81 -11.74
C ILE A 122 4.38 4.09 -12.98
N ASP A 123 5.04 3.05 -13.49
CA ASP A 123 4.51 2.21 -14.59
C ASP A 123 3.18 1.55 -14.20
N LEU A 124 3.04 1.08 -12.94
CA LEU A 124 1.76 0.56 -12.44
C LEU A 124 0.66 1.63 -12.35
N HIS A 125 1.01 2.87 -12.02
CA HIS A 125 0.07 3.99 -11.99
C HIS A 125 -0.40 4.35 -13.40
N GLU A 126 0.51 4.44 -14.37
CA GLU A 126 0.19 4.69 -15.78
C GLU A 126 -0.73 3.59 -16.37
N ARG A 127 -0.67 2.37 -15.82
CA ARG A 127 -1.54 1.25 -16.17
C ARG A 127 -2.87 1.21 -15.40
N GLY A 128 -3.11 2.18 -14.52
CA GLY A 128 -4.34 2.27 -13.71
C GLY A 128 -4.44 1.24 -12.59
N VAL A 129 -3.31 0.73 -12.10
CA VAL A 129 -3.25 -0.26 -11.01
C VAL A 129 -2.80 0.37 -9.70
N ALA A 130 -1.81 1.27 -9.75
CA ALA A 130 -1.33 2.00 -8.59
C ALA A 130 -2.01 3.37 -8.49
N HIS A 131 -2.38 3.75 -7.28
CA HIS A 131 -3.11 4.97 -7.00
C HIS A 131 -2.51 5.73 -5.83
N SER A 132 -2.64 7.05 -5.85
CA SER A 132 -2.16 7.94 -4.80
C SER A 132 -3.30 8.72 -4.16
N VAL A 133 -3.06 9.12 -2.91
CA VAL A 133 -3.83 10.12 -2.20
C VAL A 133 -2.87 11.23 -1.81
N GLU A 134 -3.20 12.45 -2.21
CA GLU A 134 -2.44 13.64 -1.90
C GLU A 134 -3.14 14.45 -0.82
N VAL A 135 -2.36 15.03 0.10
CA VAL A 135 -2.87 15.93 1.13
C VAL A 135 -2.18 17.28 0.97
N TRP A 136 -2.97 18.28 0.62
CA TRP A 136 -2.52 19.64 0.32
C TRP A 136 -2.89 20.59 1.44
N GLN A 137 -2.00 21.53 1.72
CA GLN A 137 -2.24 22.68 2.56
C GLN A 137 -1.63 23.90 1.87
N ASP A 138 -2.40 24.96 1.65
CA ASP A 138 -1.94 26.17 0.96
C ASP A 138 -1.23 25.87 -0.38
N GLN A 139 -1.81 24.96 -1.17
CA GLN A 139 -1.28 24.45 -2.46
C GLN A 139 0.06 23.70 -2.36
N GLN A 140 0.52 23.38 -1.15
CA GLN A 140 1.72 22.58 -0.92
C GLN A 140 1.37 21.14 -0.58
N LEU A 141 2.08 20.19 -1.19
CA LEU A 141 1.94 18.77 -0.89
C LEU A 141 2.60 18.46 0.48
N VAL A 142 1.77 18.34 1.51
CA VAL A 142 2.18 18.19 2.92
C VAL A 142 1.99 16.79 3.47
N GLY A 143 1.36 15.89 2.71
CA GLY A 143 1.26 14.48 3.06
C GLY A 143 0.68 13.69 1.91
N GLY A 144 0.68 12.38 2.07
CA GLY A 144 0.11 11.49 1.07
C GLY A 144 0.53 10.05 1.28
N LEU A 145 -0.05 9.19 0.45
CA LEU A 145 0.21 7.76 0.43
C LEU A 145 -0.07 7.21 -0.96
N TYR A 146 0.48 6.05 -1.25
CA TYR A 146 0.15 5.32 -2.45
C TYR A 146 -0.08 3.83 -2.16
N GLY A 147 -0.76 3.17 -3.07
CA GLY A 147 -1.03 1.74 -3.01
C GLY A 147 -1.51 1.20 -4.35
N LEU A 148 -1.93 -0.06 -4.36
CA LEU A 148 -2.49 -0.72 -5.53
C LEU A 148 -3.95 -1.07 -5.29
N ALA A 149 -4.79 -0.90 -6.29
CA ALA A 149 -6.18 -1.34 -6.25
C ALA A 149 -6.38 -2.51 -7.22
N MET A 150 -6.87 -3.64 -6.72
CA MET A 150 -7.22 -4.80 -7.55
C MET A 150 -8.53 -5.41 -7.04
N GLY A 151 -9.54 -5.37 -7.91
CA GLY A 151 -10.90 -5.76 -7.56
C GLY A 151 -11.41 -4.92 -6.39
N ARG A 152 -11.74 -5.59 -5.28
CA ARG A 152 -12.22 -4.96 -4.02
C ARG A 152 -11.16 -4.94 -2.91
N LEU A 153 -9.88 -5.05 -3.27
CA LEU A 153 -8.75 -5.05 -2.33
C LEU A 153 -7.80 -3.89 -2.64
N PHE A 154 -7.37 -3.21 -1.59
CA PHE A 154 -6.36 -2.15 -1.69
C PHE A 154 -5.09 -2.58 -0.94
N PHE A 155 -3.93 -2.45 -1.57
CA PHE A 155 -2.63 -2.81 -1.01
C PHE A 155 -1.88 -1.51 -0.73
N GLY A 156 -1.85 -1.06 0.53
CA GLY A 156 -1.22 0.20 0.89
C GLY A 156 0.29 0.05 0.98
N GLU A 157 1.08 0.89 0.31
CA GLU A 157 2.53 0.67 0.20
C GLU A 157 3.32 1.53 1.17
N SER A 158 3.14 2.85 1.06
CA SER A 158 3.85 3.79 1.91
C SER A 158 3.08 5.09 2.03
N MET A 159 3.46 5.86 3.03
CA MET A 159 2.91 7.19 3.31
C MET A 159 4.00 8.12 3.81
N PHE A 160 3.78 9.42 3.65
CA PHE A 160 4.63 10.47 4.21
C PHE A 160 3.78 11.58 4.82
N SER A 161 4.39 12.36 5.72
CA SER A 161 3.78 13.51 6.38
C SER A 161 4.84 14.58 6.59
N ARG A 162 4.53 15.81 6.18
CA ARG A 162 5.33 17.03 6.41
C ARG A 162 4.59 18.04 7.28
N ALA A 163 3.30 17.84 7.51
CA ALA A 163 2.48 18.58 8.47
C ALA A 163 1.80 17.63 9.46
N ASP A 164 1.43 18.15 10.63
CA ASP A 164 0.75 17.39 11.66
C ASP A 164 -0.60 16.86 11.16
N ASN A 165 -0.84 15.57 11.39
CA ASN A 165 -2.03 14.84 10.96
C ASN A 165 -2.23 14.69 9.46
N ALA A 166 -1.37 15.22 8.59
CA ALA A 166 -1.57 15.13 7.13
C ALA A 166 -1.70 13.67 6.66
N SER A 167 -0.79 12.77 7.06
CA SER A 167 -0.91 11.34 6.70
C SER A 167 -2.15 10.65 7.29
N LYS A 168 -2.59 11.05 8.50
CA LYS A 168 -3.82 10.51 9.12
C LYS A 168 -5.07 10.95 8.36
N VAL A 169 -5.10 12.21 7.94
CA VAL A 169 -6.19 12.77 7.13
C VAL A 169 -6.25 12.03 5.80
N GLY A 170 -5.13 11.96 5.06
CA GLY A 170 -5.07 11.23 3.79
C GLY A 170 -5.48 9.76 3.92
N PHE A 171 -4.97 9.04 4.93
CA PHE A 171 -5.36 7.65 5.16
C PHE A 171 -6.84 7.50 5.55
N THR A 172 -7.37 8.38 6.39
CA THR A 172 -8.80 8.36 6.77
C THR A 172 -9.68 8.58 5.54
N SER A 173 -9.36 9.59 4.73
CA SER A 173 -10.07 9.91 3.49
C SER A 173 -10.01 8.77 2.48
N LEU A 174 -8.85 8.11 2.32
CA LEU A 174 -8.74 6.89 1.52
C LEU A 174 -9.72 5.82 2.01
N VAL A 175 -9.69 5.49 3.30
CA VAL A 175 -10.48 4.38 3.85
C VAL A 175 -11.98 4.64 3.71
N GLU A 176 -12.43 5.88 3.98
CA GLU A 176 -13.82 6.29 3.79
C GLU A 176 -14.23 6.18 2.31
N GLN A 177 -13.36 6.58 1.38
CA GLN A 177 -13.62 6.48 -0.06
C GLN A 177 -13.63 5.02 -0.55
N LEU A 178 -12.71 4.18 -0.07
CA LEU A 178 -12.67 2.75 -0.35
C LEU A 178 -13.92 2.04 0.18
N GLN A 179 -14.40 2.43 1.37
CA GLN A 179 -15.66 1.93 1.90
C GLN A 179 -16.85 2.31 1.00
N ALA A 180 -16.91 3.56 0.52
CA ALA A 180 -17.94 4.00 -0.42
C ALA A 180 -17.85 3.24 -1.77
N TRP A 181 -16.65 2.82 -2.16
CA TRP A 181 -16.42 2.00 -3.36
C TRP A 181 -16.55 0.49 -3.14
N GLN A 182 -17.00 0.07 -1.96
CA GLN A 182 -17.22 -1.33 -1.57
C GLN A 182 -15.95 -2.18 -1.61
N PHE A 183 -14.81 -1.61 -1.23
CA PHE A 183 -13.63 -2.39 -0.90
C PHE A 183 -13.82 -3.11 0.42
N GLU A 184 -13.28 -4.32 0.48
CA GLU A 184 -13.48 -5.25 1.59
C GLU A 184 -12.30 -5.25 2.56
N LEU A 185 -11.10 -4.98 2.03
CA LEU A 185 -9.87 -5.10 2.79
C LEU A 185 -8.80 -4.14 2.27
N ILE A 186 -8.07 -3.57 3.22
CA ILE A 186 -6.82 -2.86 2.99
C ILE A 186 -5.69 -3.73 3.55
N ASP A 187 -4.78 -4.19 2.71
CA ASP A 187 -3.52 -4.80 3.14
C ASP A 187 -2.56 -3.71 3.61
N CYS A 188 -2.08 -3.83 4.84
CA CYS A 188 -1.09 -2.94 5.42
C CYS A 188 0.24 -3.63 5.68
N GLN A 189 0.40 -4.87 5.21
CA GLN A 189 1.57 -5.74 5.30
C GLN A 189 2.09 -5.92 6.74
N MET A 190 2.80 -4.91 7.25
CA MET A 190 3.50 -4.90 8.53
C MET A 190 2.81 -3.99 9.55
N PRO A 191 2.75 -4.39 10.84
CA PRO A 191 2.08 -3.62 11.85
C PRO A 191 2.86 -2.35 12.21
N THR A 192 2.14 -1.26 12.43
CA THR A 192 2.69 -0.06 13.08
C THR A 192 1.72 0.41 14.16
N GLN A 193 2.23 1.07 15.20
CA GLN A 193 1.36 1.66 16.24
C GLN A 193 0.35 2.64 15.64
N HIS A 194 0.76 3.36 14.59
CA HIS A 194 -0.10 4.26 13.83
C HIS A 194 -1.30 3.53 13.22
N LEU A 195 -1.06 2.47 12.45
CA LEU A 195 -2.12 1.68 11.81
C LEU A 195 -3.05 1.03 12.85
N HIS A 196 -2.49 0.48 13.94
CA HIS A 196 -3.30 -0.09 15.02
C HIS A 196 -4.23 0.94 15.65
N SER A 197 -3.77 2.18 15.85
CA SER A 197 -4.62 3.25 16.39
C SER A 197 -5.78 3.62 15.46
N LEU A 198 -5.71 3.26 14.18
CA LEU A 198 -6.73 3.49 13.16
C LEU A 198 -7.63 2.26 12.94
N GLY A 199 -7.44 1.17 13.69
CA GLY A 199 -8.26 -0.04 13.60
C GLY A 199 -7.61 -1.21 12.85
N ALA A 200 -6.35 -1.09 12.41
CA ALA A 200 -5.67 -2.20 11.77
C ALA A 200 -5.43 -3.36 12.76
N ARG A 201 -5.53 -4.59 12.26
CA ARG A 201 -5.33 -5.82 13.04
C ARG A 201 -4.64 -6.90 12.23
N ALA A 202 -4.07 -7.85 12.96
CA ALA A 202 -3.46 -9.03 12.38
C ALA A 202 -4.52 -10.09 12.01
N ILE A 203 -4.36 -10.72 10.85
CA ILE A 203 -5.04 -11.96 10.46
C ILE A 203 -4.01 -13.01 10.04
N SER A 204 -4.36 -14.29 10.03
CA SER A 204 -3.46 -15.30 9.49
C SER A 204 -3.25 -15.09 7.99
N ARG A 205 -2.08 -15.47 7.48
CA ARG A 205 -1.80 -15.46 6.04
C ARG A 205 -2.80 -16.32 5.24
N GLN A 206 -3.28 -17.42 5.82
CA GLN A 206 -4.33 -18.24 5.21
C GLN A 206 -5.65 -17.47 5.09
N ALA A 207 -6.05 -16.73 6.13
CA ALA A 207 -7.24 -15.90 6.05
C ALA A 207 -7.07 -14.81 4.99
N PHE A 208 -5.91 -14.16 4.93
CA PHE A 208 -5.59 -13.18 3.89
C PHE A 208 -5.69 -13.76 2.47
N ALA A 209 -5.12 -14.94 2.24
CA ALA A 209 -5.24 -15.64 0.95
C ALA A 209 -6.70 -15.90 0.56
N GLY A 210 -7.56 -16.23 1.53
CA GLY A 210 -9.00 -16.34 1.31
C GLY A 210 -9.69 -15.04 0.89
N TYR A 211 -9.19 -13.87 1.30
CA TYR A 211 -9.67 -12.58 0.78
C TYR A 211 -9.20 -12.35 -0.66
N LEU A 212 -7.94 -12.67 -0.97
CA LEU A 212 -7.40 -12.57 -2.33
C LEU A 212 -8.26 -13.35 -3.32
N GLU A 213 -8.50 -14.64 -3.04
CA GLU A 213 -9.31 -15.52 -3.89
C GLU A 213 -10.74 -15.00 -4.11
N ARG A 214 -11.34 -14.41 -3.08
CA ARG A 214 -12.74 -13.96 -3.12
C ARG A 214 -12.93 -12.62 -3.81
N PHE A 215 -11.94 -11.71 -3.71
CA PHE A 215 -12.15 -10.29 -3.98
C PHE A 215 -11.22 -9.64 -5.01
N LEU A 216 -10.13 -10.30 -5.42
CA LEU A 216 -9.21 -9.74 -6.45
C LEU A 216 -9.88 -9.49 -7.80
N ASP A 217 -10.83 -10.35 -8.18
CA ASP A 217 -11.50 -10.30 -9.48
C ASP A 217 -12.97 -9.84 -9.36
N GLN A 218 -13.38 -9.35 -8.19
CA GLN A 218 -14.70 -8.76 -8.00
C GLN A 218 -14.71 -7.31 -8.47
N PRO A 219 -15.73 -6.87 -9.22
CA PRO A 219 -15.83 -5.48 -9.62
C PRO A 219 -16.02 -4.57 -8.40
N SER A 220 -15.27 -3.47 -8.33
CA SER A 220 -15.50 -2.38 -7.38
C SER A 220 -16.24 -1.22 -8.05
N LEU A 221 -16.70 -0.28 -7.25
CA LEU A 221 -17.30 0.98 -7.73
C LEU A 221 -16.25 2.10 -7.88
N ALA A 222 -14.97 1.73 -7.94
CA ALA A 222 -13.88 2.68 -7.94
C ALA A 222 -13.91 3.57 -9.19
N ASP A 223 -13.81 4.87 -8.96
CA ASP A 223 -13.58 5.87 -10.01
C ASP A 223 -12.49 6.82 -9.50
N TRP A 224 -11.24 6.43 -9.73
CA TRP A 224 -10.08 7.16 -9.26
C TRP A 224 -9.93 8.54 -9.91
N HIS A 225 -10.47 8.73 -11.12
CA HIS A 225 -10.42 10.02 -11.81
C HIS A 225 -11.54 10.98 -11.39
N GLY A 226 -12.69 10.45 -10.94
CA GLY A 226 -13.83 11.24 -10.44
C GLY A 226 -13.79 11.56 -8.93
N ALA A 227 -12.82 11.04 -8.18
CA ALA A 227 -12.78 11.15 -6.71
C ALA A 227 -12.32 12.53 -6.19
N GLY A 228 -11.70 13.36 -7.02
CA GLY A 228 -10.99 14.58 -6.62
C GLY A 228 -11.84 15.83 -6.35
N ASP A 229 -13.16 15.78 -6.55
CA ASP A 229 -14.05 16.96 -6.52
C ASP A 229 -14.94 17.07 -5.27
N ARG A 230 -14.59 16.42 -4.14
CA ARG A 230 -15.41 16.44 -2.90
C ARG A 230 -14.73 17.06 -1.70
#